data_AF-A0A1M6Z097-F1
#
_entry.id   AF-A0A1M6Z097-F1
#
_cell.length_a   1.000
_cell.length_b   1.000
_cell.length_c   1.000
_cell.angle_alpha   90.00
_cell.angle_beta   90.00
_cell.angle_gamma   90.00
#
_symmetry.space_group_name_H-M   'P 1'
#
loop_
_entity.id
_entity.type
_entity.pdbx_description
1 polymer ?
#
loop_
_entity_poly.entity_id
_entity_poly.type
_entity_poly.pdbx_seq_one_letter_code
_entity_poly.pdbx_strand_id
1 'polypeptide(L)' 'MGKIYSKKALASKNLKPKKEVISFLLSYSQALTVVKIENKDFEIIAN' A
#
# COMPACT_ATOMS: atom_id res chain seq x y z
N MET A 1 14.69 24.04 34.12
CA MET A 1 13.85 22.85 33.84
C MET A 1 12.78 23.23 32.83
N GLY A 2 12.89 22.77 31.58
CA GLY A 2 11.94 23.12 30.52
C GLY A 2 10.69 22.25 30.58
N LYS A 3 9.50 22.86 30.53
CA LYS A 3 8.23 22.13 30.46
C LYS A 3 8.18 21.35 29.13
N ILE A 4 7.97 20.04 29.21
CA ILE A 4 7.91 19.14 28.05
C ILE A 4 6.53 19.24 27.41
N TYR A 5 6.31 20.29 26.60
CA TYR A 5 5.01 20.55 25.95
C TYR A 5 4.73 19.66 24.73
N SER A 6 5.61 18.71 24.40
CA SER A 6 5.34 17.78 23.32
C SER A 6 4.24 16.82 23.76
N LYS A 7 3.14 16.79 22.99
CA LYS A 7 2.16 15.71 23.13
C LYS A 7 2.92 14.39 22.92
N LYS A 8 2.80 13.46 23.87
CA LYS A 8 3.25 12.07 23.68
C LYS A 8 2.73 11.60 22.32
N ALA A 9 3.61 11.07 21.47
CA ALA A 9 3.21 10.54 20.18
C ALA A 9 2.01 9.61 20.40
N LEU A 10 0.88 9.93 19.79
CA LEU A 10 -0.31 9.08 19.79
C LEU A 10 0.19 7.72 19.32
N ALA A 11 0.15 6.72 20.21
CA ALA A 11 0.60 5.38 19.90
C ALA A 11 0.05 5.00 18.53
N SER A 12 0.93 4.55 17.63
CA SER A 12 0.55 4.09 16.30
C SER A 12 -0.56 3.07 16.47
N LYS A 13 -1.79 3.50 16.25
CA LYS A 13 -2.95 2.63 16.34
C LYS A 13 -2.70 1.59 15.25
N ASN A 14 -2.62 0.31 15.61
CA ASN A 14 -2.47 -0.79 14.65
C ASN A 14 -3.74 -0.83 13.80
N LEU A 15 -3.82 0.07 12.82
CA LEU A 15 -4.93 0.24 11.92
C LEU A 15 -4.73 -0.74 10.77
N LYS A 16 -5.54 -1.78 10.78
CA LYS A 16 -5.65 -2.65 9.62
C LYS A 16 -6.41 -1.92 8.50
N PRO A 17 -6.05 -2.14 7.23
CA PRO A 17 -6.79 -1.58 6.11
C PRO A 17 -8.25 -2.07 6.12
N LYS A 18 -9.15 -1.24 5.60
CA LYS A 18 -10.55 -1.63 5.39
C LYS A 18 -10.63 -2.75 4.34
N LYS A 19 -11.67 -3.58 4.41
CA LYS A 19 -11.89 -4.68 3.45
C LYS A 19 -11.90 -4.20 1.99
N GLU A 20 -12.51 -3.05 1.74
CA GLU A 20 -12.56 -2.43 0.40
C GLU A 20 -11.17 -2.17 -0.18
N VAL A 21 -10.24 -1.67 0.65
CA VAL A 21 -8.87 -1.39 0.22
C VAL A 21 -8.13 -2.68 -0.13
N ILE A 22 -8.37 -3.75 0.64
CA ILE A 22 -7.81 -5.07 0.36
C ILE A 22 -8.36 -5.61 -0.97
N SER A 23 -9.67 -5.54 -1.18
CA SER A 23 -10.32 -5.97 -2.43
C SER A 23 -9.85 -5.15 -3.64
N PHE A 24 -9.67 -3.83 -3.47
CA PHE A 24 -9.14 -2.96 -4.51
C PHE A 24 -7.71 -3.38 -4.90
N LEU A 25 -6.81 -3.57 -3.92
CA LEU A 25 -5.44 -3.99 -4.20
C LEU A 25 -5.38 -5.38 -4.85
N LEU A 26 -6.21 -6.33 -4.40
CA LEU A 26 -6.27 -7.66 -4.97
C LEU A 26 -6.78 -7.66 -6.42
N SER A 27 -7.87 -6.96 -6.68
CA SER A 27 -8.42 -6.84 -8.04
C SER A 27 -7.44 -6.15 -8.99
N TYR A 28 -6.78 -5.08 -8.53
CA TYR A 28 -5.75 -4.40 -9.30
C TYR A 28 -4.55 -5.31 -9.60
N SER A 29 -4.05 -6.05 -8.60
CA SER A 29 -2.95 -7.00 -8.79
C SER A 29 -3.30 -8.12 -9.77
N GLN A 30 -4.55 -8.61 -9.74
CA GLN A 30 -5.03 -9.63 -10.68
C GLN A 30 -5.18 -9.10 -12.11
N ALA A 31 -5.47 -7.81 -12.29
CA ALA A 31 -5.55 -7.17 -13.60
C ALA A 31 -4.16 -6.84 -14.18
N LEU A 32 -3.12 -6.84 -13.36
CA LEU A 32 -1.74 -6.61 -13.80
C LEU A 32 -1.11 -7.90 -14.32
N THR A 33 -0.73 -7.88 -15.59
CA THR A 33 0.10 -8.92 -16.20
C THR A 33 1.50 -8.35 -16.43
N VAL A 34 2.51 -8.92 -15.77
CA VAL A 34 3.91 -8.57 -16.02
C VAL A 34 4.42 -9.44 -17.17
N VAL A 35 4.67 -8.82 -18.32
CA VAL A 35 5.28 -9.48 -19.48
C VAL A 35 6.76 -9.18 -19.49
N LYS A 36 7.57 -10.23 -19.40
CA LYS A 36 9.04 -10.13 -19.47
C LYS A 36 9.50 -10.36 -20.90
N ILE A 37 10.15 -9.36 -21.48
CA ILE A 37 10.81 -9.47 -22.78
C ILE A 37 12.27 -9.11 -22.58
N GLU A 38 13.16 -10.09 -22.77
CA GLU A 38 14.60 -9.96 -22.51
C GLU A 38 14.89 -9.47 -21.08
N ASN A 39 15.61 -8.35 -20.93
CA ASN A 39 15.92 -7.69 -19.64
C ASN A 39 14.94 -6.56 -19.29
N LYS A 40 13.73 -6.55 -19.86
CA LYS A 40 12.72 -5.50 -19.62
C LYS A 40 11.41 -6.11 -19.13
N ASP A 41 10.90 -5.52 -18.06
CA ASP A 41 9.60 -5.86 -17.48
C ASP A 41 8.55 -4.85 -17.98
N PHE A 42 7.47 -5.33 -18.58
CA PHE A 42 6.34 -4.52 -19.03
C PHE A 42 5.11 -4.85 -18.17
N GLU A 43 4.53 -3.82 -17.54
CA GLU A 43 3.27 -3.95 -16.80
C GLU A 43 2.10 -3.64 -17.75
N ILE A 44 1.27 -4.66 -18.02
CA ILE A 44 0.08 -4.52 -18.87
C ILE A 44 -1.15 -4.66 -17.97
N ILE A 45 -2.03 -3.67 -18.01
CA ILE A 45 -3.35 -3.72 -17.36
C ILE A 45 -4.31 -4.32 -18.39
N ALA A 46 -4.76 -5.55 -18.14
CA ALA A 46 -5.79 -6.19 -18.95
C ALA A 46 -7.18 -5.72 -18.47
N ASN A 47 -7.78 -4.78 -19.20
CA ASN A 47 -9.19 -4.37 -19.02
C ASN A 47 -10.13 -5.27 -19.81
#